data_AF-A0AAD6DV13-F1
#
_entry.id   AF-A0AAD6DV13-F1
#
_cell.length_a   1.000
_cell.length_b   1.000
_cell.length_c   1.000
_cell.angle_alpha   90.00
_cell.angle_beta   90.00
_cell.angle_gamma   90.00
#
_symmetry.space_group_name_H-M   'P 1'
#
loop_
_entity.id
_entity.type
_entity.pdbx_description
1 polymer ?
#
loop_
_entity_poly.entity_id
_entity_poly.type
_entity_poly.pdbx_seq_one_letter_code
_entity_poly.pdbx_strand_id
1 'polypeptide(L)'
;MSSTTVITPGTITRQKNKNGDPLYPDYMPNPTAFYDPLEKVEDIGSVEHFDPGHRADPKLPNLLKKATKLWELSPYVGTEIHGVQLSQLDGAGLDELALLAAQRGALVFRDQDFVNIGFKAQKKLVSHFGPLHIHGWVPHPAAGSEEHMIIYDHVDTGLG
;
A
#
# COMPACT_ATOMS: atom_id res chain seq x y z
N MET A 1 17.17 -21.70 -10.33
CA MET A 1 16.64 -21.75 -11.71
C MET A 1 15.59 -20.68 -11.82
N SER A 2 15.86 -19.62 -12.57
CA SER A 2 14.99 -18.45 -12.68
C SER A 2 13.88 -18.75 -13.69
N SER A 3 12.63 -18.76 -13.24
CA SER A 3 11.48 -19.02 -14.12
C SER A 3 11.01 -17.71 -14.72
N THR A 4 11.45 -17.41 -15.93
CA THR A 4 10.97 -16.26 -16.72
C THR A 4 9.52 -16.50 -17.09
N THR A 5 8.61 -15.72 -16.51
CA THR A 5 7.18 -15.76 -16.86
C THR A 5 6.96 -14.87 -18.08
N VAL A 6 6.55 -15.47 -19.20
CA VAL A 6 6.14 -14.76 -20.42
C VAL A 6 4.78 -14.14 -20.15
N ILE A 7 4.68 -12.81 -20.15
CA ILE A 7 3.41 -12.10 -20.00
C ILE A 7 2.76 -11.99 -21.38
N THR A 8 1.75 -12.81 -21.63
CA THR A 8 0.82 -12.64 -22.76
C THR A 8 -0.25 -11.60 -22.36
N PRO A 9 -0.55 -10.59 -23.21
CA PRO A 9 -1.64 -9.66 -22.92
C PRO A 9 -2.96 -10.43 -22.78
N GLY A 10 -3.63 -10.29 -21.63
CA GLY A 10 -4.96 -10.89 -21.39
C GLY A 10 -5.00 -12.12 -20.48
N THR A 11 -3.88 -12.58 -19.90
CA THR A 11 -3.92 -13.62 -18.86
C THR A 11 -2.91 -13.34 -17.76
N ILE A 12 -3.35 -12.69 -16.69
CA ILE A 12 -2.53 -12.52 -15.47
C ILE A 12 -2.68 -13.81 -14.65
N THR A 13 -1.74 -14.74 -14.79
CA THR A 13 -1.68 -15.91 -13.89
C THR A 13 -1.19 -15.46 -12.52
N ARG A 14 -2.09 -15.49 -11.53
CA ARG A 14 -1.75 -15.18 -10.13
C ARG A 14 -0.79 -16.24 -9.60
N GLN A 15 0.37 -15.81 -9.11
CA GLN A 15 1.31 -16.70 -8.45
C GLN A 15 0.69 -17.29 -7.18
N LYS A 16 1.04 -18.55 -6.89
CA LYS A 16 0.56 -19.32 -5.74
C LYS A 16 1.72 -20.04 -5.08
N ASN A 17 1.53 -20.45 -3.83
CA ASN A 17 2.47 -21.34 -3.15
C ASN A 17 2.50 -22.71 -3.83
N LYS A 18 3.58 -23.48 -3.59
CA LYS A 18 3.76 -24.83 -4.18
C LYS A 18 2.59 -25.78 -3.93
N ASN A 19 1.87 -25.56 -2.83
CA ASN A 19 0.74 -26.38 -2.39
C ASN A 19 -0.60 -25.94 -3.03
N GLY A 20 -0.60 -24.89 -3.86
CA GLY A 20 -1.81 -24.33 -4.48
C GLY A 20 -2.50 -23.24 -3.67
N ASP A 21 -2.02 -22.95 -2.46
CA ASP A 21 -2.53 -21.90 -1.58
C ASP A 21 -2.17 -20.49 -2.09
N PRO A 22 -2.92 -19.45 -1.68
CA PRO A 22 -2.53 -18.06 -1.92
C PRO A 22 -1.11 -17.77 -1.42
N LEU A 23 -0.36 -16.92 -2.13
CA LEU A 23 0.99 -16.51 -1.70
C LEU A 23 1.00 -15.88 -0.29
N TYR A 24 -0.07 -15.15 0.03
CA TYR A 24 -0.22 -14.38 1.27
C TYR A 24 -1.49 -14.83 2.01
N PRO A 25 -1.49 -16.00 2.66
CA PRO A 25 -2.67 -16.53 3.33
C PRO A 25 -3.15 -15.63 4.48
N ASP A 26 -2.24 -14.94 5.17
CA ASP A 26 -2.56 -14.05 6.29
C ASP A 26 -3.37 -12.81 5.86
N TYR A 27 -3.34 -12.47 4.57
CA TYR A 27 -4.10 -11.36 3.97
C TYR A 27 -5.45 -11.82 3.41
N MET A 28 -5.78 -13.10 3.55
CA MET A 28 -7.08 -13.62 3.16
C MET A 28 -8.15 -13.18 4.16
N PRO A 29 -9.40 -12.99 3.68
CA PRO A 29 -10.51 -12.71 4.57
C PRO A 29 -10.67 -13.87 5.54
N ASN A 30 -11.15 -13.58 6.74
CA ASN A 30 -11.63 -14.64 7.59
C ASN A 30 -12.82 -15.33 6.91
N PRO A 31 -12.78 -16.64 6.62
CA PRO A 31 -13.88 -17.36 5.96
C PRO A 31 -15.18 -17.36 6.78
N THR A 32 -15.15 -16.95 8.05
CA THR A 32 -16.34 -16.78 8.89
C THR A 32 -16.66 -15.32 9.24
N ALA A 33 -15.82 -14.34 8.88
CA ALA A 33 -16.09 -12.92 9.12
C ALA A 33 -16.51 -12.21 7.82
N PHE A 34 -17.60 -12.69 7.24
CA PHE A 34 -18.36 -11.88 6.31
C PHE A 34 -19.03 -10.78 7.14
N TYR A 35 -18.77 -9.51 6.79
CA TYR A 35 -19.48 -8.30 7.21
C TYR A 35 -20.43 -8.51 8.40
N ASP A 36 -20.02 -8.08 9.59
CA ASP A 36 -20.93 -8.01 10.73
C ASP A 36 -21.72 -6.69 10.65
N PRO A 37 -23.02 -6.70 10.28
CA PRO A 37 -23.83 -5.50 10.22
C PRO A 37 -24.01 -4.79 11.58
N LEU A 38 -23.60 -5.42 12.69
CA LEU A 38 -23.62 -4.85 14.03
C LEU A 38 -22.27 -4.25 14.45
N GLU A 39 -21.21 -4.45 13.68
CA GLU A 39 -19.91 -3.84 13.93
C GLU A 39 -20.04 -2.33 13.76
N LYS A 40 -19.95 -1.61 14.88
CA LYS A 40 -20.00 -0.15 14.90
C LYS A 40 -18.58 0.37 14.87
N VAL A 41 -18.22 1.01 13.77
CA VAL A 41 -17.04 1.87 13.74
C VAL A 41 -17.39 3.15 14.50
N GLU A 42 -16.66 3.43 15.57
CA GLU A 42 -16.83 4.67 16.31
C GLU A 42 -16.39 5.87 15.45
N ASP A 43 -17.20 6.92 15.45
CA ASP A 43 -16.84 8.17 14.81
C ASP A 43 -15.71 8.83 15.62
N ILE A 44 -14.53 8.90 15.01
CA ILE A 44 -13.34 9.55 15.60
C ILE A 44 -13.49 11.07 15.71
N GLY A 45 -14.55 11.64 15.13
CA GLY A 45 -14.86 13.06 15.15
C GLY A 45 -13.91 13.89 14.29
N SER A 46 -13.93 15.20 14.50
CA SER A 46 -13.03 16.12 13.82
C SER A 46 -11.60 15.96 14.33
N VAL A 47 -10.68 15.60 13.45
CA VAL A 47 -9.25 15.59 13.75
C VAL A 47 -8.58 16.80 13.11
N GLU A 48 -7.80 17.54 13.88
CA GLU A 48 -6.90 18.55 13.33
C GLU A 48 -5.76 17.84 12.60
N HIS A 49 -5.72 17.98 11.28
CA HIS A 49 -4.71 17.34 10.45
C HIS A 49 -3.53 18.29 10.23
N PHE A 50 -2.32 17.82 10.55
CA PHE A 50 -1.07 18.50 10.24
C PHE A 50 -0.28 17.67 9.23
N ASP A 51 -0.16 18.19 8.00
CA ASP A 51 0.51 17.47 6.91
C ASP A 51 2.02 17.27 7.23
N PRO A 52 2.53 16.02 7.24
CA PRO A 52 3.94 15.72 7.48
C PRO A 52 4.91 16.44 6.54
N GLY A 53 4.49 16.76 5.31
CA GLY A 53 5.28 17.45 4.30
C GLY A 53 5.75 18.85 4.73
N HIS A 54 5.08 19.48 5.71
CA HIS A 54 5.55 20.74 6.29
C HIS A 54 6.87 20.62 7.08
N ARG A 55 7.23 19.40 7.51
CA ARG A 55 8.49 19.13 8.24
C ARG A 55 9.62 18.67 7.32
N ALA A 56 9.31 18.36 6.06
CA ALA A 56 10.24 17.75 5.12
C ALA A 56 11.38 18.69 4.71
N ASP A 57 12.55 18.12 4.41
CA ASP A 57 13.59 18.82 3.67
C ASP A 57 13.20 18.91 2.18
N PRO A 58 13.07 20.11 1.58
CA PRO A 58 12.69 20.26 0.18
C PRO A 58 13.64 19.61 -0.83
N LYS A 59 14.86 19.25 -0.42
CA LYS A 59 15.84 18.54 -1.26
C LYS A 59 15.61 17.02 -1.32
N LEU A 60 14.70 16.50 -0.49
CA LEU A 60 14.34 15.08 -0.40
C LEU A 60 15.56 14.13 -0.21
N PRO A 61 16.55 14.48 0.62
CA PRO A 61 17.81 13.74 0.74
C PRO A 61 17.66 12.35 1.36
N ASN A 62 16.59 12.07 2.10
CA ASN A 62 16.35 10.77 2.74
C ASN A 62 15.51 9.86 1.84
N LEU A 63 14.50 10.42 1.17
CA LEU A 63 13.63 9.73 0.23
C LEU A 63 14.39 9.31 -1.04
N LEU A 64 15.11 10.24 -1.68
CA LEU A 64 15.71 10.02 -3.00
C LEU A 64 17.13 9.44 -2.94
N LYS A 65 17.69 9.27 -1.74
CA LYS A 65 19.07 8.77 -1.55
C LYS A 65 19.38 7.49 -2.30
N LYS A 66 18.42 6.56 -2.28
CA LYS A 66 18.54 5.22 -2.89
C LYS A 66 17.80 5.11 -4.23
N ALA A 67 17.21 6.21 -4.70
CA ALA A 67 16.44 6.18 -5.93
C ALA A 67 17.35 5.89 -7.11
N THR A 68 17.03 4.85 -7.87
CA THR A 68 17.80 4.43 -9.06
C THR A 68 17.20 4.98 -10.34
N LYS A 69 15.89 5.29 -10.32
CA LYS A 69 15.18 5.89 -11.44
C LYS A 69 13.99 6.70 -10.93
N LEU A 70 13.79 7.87 -11.52
CA LEU A 70 12.58 8.67 -11.38
C LEU A 70 11.98 8.84 -12.78
N TRP A 71 10.67 8.62 -12.90
CA TRP A 71 9.92 8.80 -14.13
C TRP A 71 8.66 9.63 -13.84
N GLU A 72 8.52 10.77 -14.48
CA GLU A 72 7.31 11.58 -14.38
C GLU A 72 6.22 10.94 -15.24
N LEU A 73 5.10 10.55 -14.61
CA LEU A 73 3.99 9.90 -15.31
C LEU A 73 3.26 10.88 -16.23
N SER A 74 3.15 12.13 -15.80
CA SER A 74 2.69 13.27 -16.60
C SER A 74 3.43 14.55 -16.18
N PRO A 75 3.33 15.65 -16.94
CA PRO A 75 4.02 16.89 -16.59
C PRO A 75 3.66 17.42 -15.19
N TYR A 76 2.41 17.29 -14.76
CA TYR A 76 1.92 17.91 -13.52
C TYR A 76 1.58 16.93 -12.41
N VAL A 77 1.31 15.67 -12.74
CA VAL A 77 0.84 14.66 -11.78
C VAL A 77 1.57 13.35 -11.99
N GLY A 78 1.95 12.70 -10.89
CA GLY A 78 2.48 11.36 -10.90
C GLY A 78 3.99 11.32 -11.04
N THR A 79 4.64 10.57 -10.15
CA THR A 79 6.05 10.20 -10.27
C THR A 79 6.22 8.73 -9.90
N GLU A 80 6.82 7.95 -10.80
CA GLU A 80 7.25 6.59 -10.54
C GLU A 80 8.71 6.58 -10.05
N ILE A 81 8.97 5.89 -8.94
CA ILE A 81 10.25 5.86 -8.22
C ILE A 81 10.70 4.41 -8.07
N HIS A 82 11.95 4.14 -8.43
CA HIS A 82 12.60 2.83 -8.33
C HIS A 82 13.75 2.87 -7.32
N GLY A 83 14.06 1.73 -6.72
CA GLY A 83 15.20 1.58 -5.80
C GLY A 83 14.97 2.07 -4.37
N VAL A 84 13.81 2.66 -4.09
CA VAL A 84 13.40 3.09 -2.74
C VAL A 84 12.41 2.08 -2.17
N GLN A 85 12.70 1.56 -0.97
CA GLN A 85 11.77 0.70 -0.21
C GLN A 85 11.12 1.53 0.88
N LEU A 86 9.79 1.63 0.87
CA LEU A 86 9.05 2.41 1.87
C LEU A 86 9.33 1.91 3.29
N SER A 87 9.47 0.60 3.45
CA SER A 87 9.79 -0.08 4.71
C SER A 87 11.12 0.35 5.35
N GLN A 88 12.01 0.97 4.58
CA GLN A 88 13.34 1.39 5.02
C GLN A 88 13.44 2.91 5.27
N LEU A 89 12.36 3.65 5.05
CA LEU A 89 12.32 5.08 5.32
C LEU A 89 12.17 5.33 6.82
N ASP A 90 12.93 6.30 7.32
CA ASP A 90 12.74 6.86 8.65
C ASP A 90 11.70 7.98 8.61
N GLY A 91 11.43 8.61 9.76
CA GLY A 91 10.45 9.69 9.85
C GLY A 91 10.73 10.86 8.89
N ALA A 92 12.02 11.21 8.68
CA ALA A 92 12.40 12.27 7.76
C ALA A 92 12.14 11.86 6.29
N GLY A 93 12.46 10.61 5.92
CA GLY A 93 12.11 10.07 4.61
C GLY A 93 10.60 10.00 4.36
N LEU A 94 9.79 9.72 5.38
CA LEU A 94 8.33 9.72 5.29
C LEU A 94 7.74 11.14 5.23
N ASP A 95 8.34 12.12 5.92
CA ASP A 95 7.98 13.54 5.77
C ASP A 95 8.26 14.00 4.32
N GLU A 96 9.42 13.65 3.78
CA GLU A 96 9.80 13.94 2.39
C GLU A 96 8.88 13.24 1.37
N LEU A 97 8.43 12.02 1.68
CA LEU A 97 7.43 11.33 0.87
C LEU A 97 6.12 12.13 0.83
N ALA A 98 5.63 12.61 1.97
CA ALA A 98 4.43 13.44 2.03
C ALA A 98 4.59 14.72 1.19
N LEU A 99 5.74 15.40 1.31
CA LEU A 99 6.02 16.60 0.52
C LEU A 99 5.98 16.31 -0.99
N LEU A 100 6.69 15.27 -1.45
CA LEU A 100 6.71 14.93 -2.86
C LEU A 100 5.32 14.48 -3.36
N ALA A 101 4.56 13.78 -2.53
CA ALA A 101 3.18 13.42 -2.85
C ALA A 101 2.28 14.66 -2.97
N ALA A 102 2.43 15.65 -2.08
CA ALA A 102 1.69 16.92 -2.17
C ALA A 102 2.04 17.70 -3.45
N GLN A 103 3.31 17.66 -3.88
CA GLN A 103 3.76 18.34 -5.10
C GLN A 103 3.31 17.63 -6.39
N ARG A 104 3.24 16.29 -6.38
CA ARG A 104 3.02 15.46 -7.58
C ARG A 104 1.65 14.78 -7.62
N GLY A 105 0.85 14.88 -6.57
CA GLY A 105 -0.46 14.23 -6.42
C GLY A 105 -0.41 12.72 -6.19
N ALA A 106 0.43 11.98 -6.92
CA ALA A 106 0.56 10.53 -6.79
C ALA A 106 2.01 10.06 -6.95
N LEU A 107 2.42 9.08 -6.15
CA LEU A 107 3.72 8.44 -6.25
C LEU A 107 3.55 6.92 -6.43
N VAL A 108 4.33 6.35 -7.32
CA VAL A 108 4.34 4.90 -7.59
C VAL A 108 5.71 4.35 -7.26
N PHE A 109 5.78 3.44 -6.30
CA PHE A 109 7.03 2.76 -5.94
C PHE A 109 7.03 1.34 -6.52
N ARG A 110 8.08 0.98 -7.25
CA ARG A 110 8.22 -0.36 -7.85
C ARG A 110 8.98 -1.31 -6.94
N ASP A 111 8.76 -2.61 -7.14
CA ASP A 111 9.47 -3.71 -6.47
C ASP A 111 9.50 -3.61 -4.94
N GLN A 112 8.35 -3.27 -4.34
CA GLN A 112 8.24 -3.07 -2.90
C GLN A 112 8.21 -4.38 -2.12
N ASP A 113 8.93 -4.42 -1.00
CA ASP A 113 8.84 -5.46 0.02
C ASP A 113 7.69 -5.24 1.01
N PHE A 114 6.88 -4.19 0.81
CA PHE A 114 5.86 -3.73 1.76
C PHE A 114 4.86 -4.83 2.15
N VAL A 115 4.53 -5.77 1.27
CA VAL A 115 3.65 -6.91 1.61
C VAL A 115 4.30 -7.89 2.61
N ASN A 116 5.63 -7.90 2.70
CA ASN A 116 6.41 -8.84 3.51
C ASN A 116 6.79 -8.33 4.90
N ILE A 117 6.58 -7.03 5.20
CA ILE A 117 7.00 -6.43 6.49
C ILE A 117 6.01 -6.72 7.62
N GLY A 118 4.84 -7.27 7.29
CA GLY A 118 3.77 -7.63 8.22
C GLY A 118 2.90 -6.46 8.69
N PHE A 119 1.67 -6.77 9.10
CA PHE A 119 0.63 -5.80 9.43
C PHE A 119 1.04 -4.73 10.45
N LYS A 120 1.80 -5.10 11.49
CA LYS A 120 2.25 -4.15 12.51
C LYS A 120 3.18 -3.08 11.94
N ALA A 121 4.10 -3.48 11.06
CA ALA A 121 5.05 -2.55 10.44
C ALA A 121 4.37 -1.70 9.37
N GLN A 122 3.48 -2.30 8.58
CA GLN A 122 2.63 -1.57 7.62
C GLN A 122 1.84 -0.48 8.33
N LYS A 123 1.07 -0.84 9.36
CA LYS A 123 0.29 0.08 10.19
C LYS A 123 1.16 1.22 10.73
N LYS A 124 2.28 0.89 11.36
CA LYS A 124 3.21 1.90 11.91
C LYS A 124 3.68 2.89 10.84
N LEU A 125 4.00 2.40 9.64
CA LEU A 125 4.47 3.24 8.55
C LEU A 125 3.37 4.17 8.06
N VAL A 126 2.17 3.65 7.78
CA VAL A 126 1.07 4.47 7.25
C VAL A 126 0.48 5.43 8.29
N SER A 127 0.55 5.09 9.58
CA SER A 127 0.14 6.00 10.67
C SER A 127 0.97 7.28 10.75
N HIS A 128 2.13 7.34 10.08
CA HIS A 128 2.93 8.56 9.96
C HIS A 128 2.16 9.71 9.29
N PHE A 129 1.21 9.38 8.41
CA PHE A 129 0.45 10.36 7.63
C PHE A 129 -0.85 10.81 8.33
N GLY A 130 -1.17 10.25 9.49
CA GLY A 130 -2.34 10.65 10.28
C GLY A 130 -3.15 9.46 10.81
N PRO A 131 -4.34 9.75 11.38
CA PRO A 131 -5.26 8.72 11.84
C PRO A 131 -5.65 7.79 10.68
N LEU A 132 -5.68 6.50 10.97
CA LEU A 132 -6.06 5.49 9.99
C LEU A 132 -7.57 5.30 10.00
N HIS A 133 -8.16 5.28 8.80
CA HIS A 133 -9.59 5.07 8.63
C HIS A 133 -9.93 3.59 8.73
N ILE A 134 -10.99 3.27 9.47
CA ILE A 134 -11.59 1.93 9.54
C ILE A 134 -12.81 1.91 8.61
N HIS A 135 -12.78 1.04 7.62
CA HIS A 135 -13.85 0.94 6.63
C HIS A 135 -14.91 -0.09 7.06
N GLY A 136 -15.97 0.35 7.73
CA GLY A 136 -16.96 -0.52 8.40
C GLY A 136 -17.80 -1.47 7.52
N TRP A 137 -17.65 -1.44 6.19
CA TRP A 137 -18.38 -2.34 5.27
C TRP A 137 -17.51 -3.41 4.58
N VAL A 138 -16.18 -3.35 4.73
CA VAL A 138 -15.27 -4.24 3.99
C VAL A 138 -14.52 -5.13 4.98
N PRO A 139 -14.37 -6.45 4.70
CA PRO A 139 -13.65 -7.33 5.60
C PRO A 139 -12.18 -6.93 5.74
N HIS A 140 -11.66 -7.17 6.93
CA HIS A 140 -10.24 -7.08 7.23
C HIS A 140 -9.62 -8.49 7.36
N PRO A 141 -8.29 -8.63 7.17
CA PRO A 141 -7.61 -9.90 7.37
C PRO A 141 -7.71 -10.37 8.83
N ALA A 142 -7.87 -11.67 9.04
CA ALA A 142 -7.94 -12.25 10.39
C ALA A 142 -6.66 -12.01 11.21
N ALA A 143 -5.51 -11.99 10.53
CA ALA A 143 -4.21 -11.74 11.14
C ALA A 143 -3.84 -10.24 11.17
N GLY A 144 -4.66 -9.38 10.56
CA GLY A 144 -4.46 -7.93 10.45
C GLY A 144 -5.21 -7.14 11.52
N SER A 145 -5.26 -5.83 11.34
CA SER A 145 -6.07 -4.91 12.16
C SER A 145 -7.26 -4.38 11.35
N GLU A 146 -8.25 -3.80 12.03
CA GLU A 146 -9.50 -3.26 11.44
C GLU A 146 -9.27 -2.18 10.36
N GLU A 147 -8.10 -1.52 10.38
CA GLU A 147 -7.73 -0.55 9.34
C GLU A 147 -7.23 -1.19 8.04
N HIS A 148 -6.91 -2.49 8.05
CA HIS A 148 -6.52 -3.21 6.84
C HIS A 148 -7.76 -3.67 6.10
N MET A 149 -7.90 -3.23 4.85
CA MET A 149 -9.04 -3.57 4.02
C MET A 149 -8.65 -4.59 2.94
N ILE A 150 -9.50 -5.59 2.71
CA ILE A 150 -9.37 -6.52 1.59
C ILE A 150 -10.31 -6.09 0.47
N ILE A 151 -9.74 -5.61 -0.64
CA ILE A 151 -10.49 -5.34 -1.87
C ILE A 151 -10.36 -6.55 -2.80
N TYR A 152 -11.51 -7.11 -3.19
CA TYR A 152 -11.55 -8.12 -4.23
C TYR A 152 -11.53 -7.45 -5.60
N ASP A 153 -10.70 -7.99 -6.48
CA ASP A 153 -10.80 -7.71 -7.91
C ASP A 153 -12.12 -8.29 -8.45
N HIS A 154 -12.67 -7.67 -9.49
CA HIS A 154 -13.84 -8.22 -10.18
C HIS A 154 -13.46 -9.60 -10.75
N VAL A 155 -14.38 -10.56 -10.66
CA VAL A 155 -14.16 -11.87 -11.29
C VAL A 155 -14.03 -11.64 -12.79
N ASP A 156 -12.91 -12.03 -13.40
CA ASP A 156 -12.86 -12.21 -14.85
C ASP A 156 -13.89 -13.28 -15.21
N THR A 157 -15.06 -12.86 -15.68
CA THR A 157 -16.15 -13.77 -16.06
C THR A 157 -15.85 -14.51 -17.36
N GLY A 158 -14.66 -14.33 -17.95
CA GLY A 158 -14.27 -14.97 -19.21
C GLY A 158 -15.13 -14.57 -20.41
N LEU A 159 -15.89 -13.47 -20.30
CA LEU A 159 -16.68 -12.90 -21.38
C LEU A 159 -15.91 -11.73 -21.99
N GLY A 160 -14.91 -12.07 -22.80
CA GLY A 160 -14.13 -11.16 -23.64
C GLY A 160 -13.72 -11.88 -24.92
#